data_AF-A0A0K8TWA3-F1
#
_entry.id   AF-A0A0K8TWA3-F1
#
_cell.length_a   1.000
_cell.length_b   1.000
_cell.length_c   1.000
_cell.angle_alpha   90.00
_cell.angle_beta   90.00
_cell.angle_gamma   90.00
#
_symmetry.space_group_name_H-M   'P 1'
#
loop_
_entity.id
_entity.type
_entity.pdbx_description
1 polymer ?
#
loop_
_entity_poly.entity_id
_entity_poly.type
_entity_poly.pdbx_seq_one_letter_code
_entity_poly.pdbx_strand_id
1 'polypeptide(L)'
;MKFVILCVAIFVLVSARPDVEIIKSESDVQPDYYTFDLETSDGTSRHEEGVVKDAGTDHAAISVQGSFSYKDEKDGTQYSVSYIADENGFQPTGEHLPPLPAIQH
;
A
#
# COMPACT_ATOMS: atom_id res chain seq x y z
N MET A 1 -9.28 -51.95 -28.01
CA MET A 1 -8.63 -52.00 -26.68
C MET A 1 -7.13 -51.81 -26.91
N LYS A 2 -6.38 -50.86 -26.35
CA LYS A 2 -6.57 -49.89 -25.26
C LYS A 2 -6.65 -48.44 -25.82
N PHE A 3 -7.57 -47.57 -25.39
CA PHE A 3 -7.54 -46.69 -24.20
C PHE A 3 -6.39 -45.65 -24.18
N VAL A 4 -6.79 -44.37 -24.33
CA VAL A 4 -6.31 -43.14 -23.64
C VAL A 4 -4.79 -43.06 -23.34
N ILE A 5 -4.04 -42.21 -24.06
CA ILE A 5 -3.52 -40.90 -23.58
C ILE A 5 -3.05 -40.13 -24.85
N LEU A 6 -3.40 -38.88 -25.16
CA LEU A 6 -4.30 -37.87 -24.55
C LEU A 6 -3.85 -37.25 -23.20
N CYS A 7 -4.13 -35.95 -23.02
CA CYS A 7 -3.89 -35.13 -21.82
C CYS A 7 -2.43 -34.75 -21.46
N VAL A 8 -1.50 -34.64 -22.41
CA VAL A 8 -0.23 -33.90 -22.22
C VAL A 8 -0.04 -32.76 -23.22
N ALA A 9 -1.15 -32.16 -23.65
CA ALA A 9 -1.19 -30.73 -23.93
C ALA A 9 -1.47 -29.99 -22.60
N ILE A 10 -0.57 -30.16 -21.62
CA ILE A 10 -0.53 -29.25 -20.47
C ILE A 10 0.04 -27.95 -21.04
N PHE A 11 -0.87 -27.13 -21.56
CA PHE A 11 -0.61 -25.72 -21.82
C PHE A 11 -0.33 -25.11 -20.45
N VAL A 12 0.95 -25.10 -20.07
CA VAL A 12 1.44 -24.34 -18.93
C VAL A 12 1.27 -22.88 -19.33
N LEU A 13 0.07 -22.36 -19.07
CA LEU A 13 -0.16 -20.93 -18.90
C LEU A 13 0.59 -20.53 -17.63
N VAL A 14 1.91 -20.41 -17.74
CA VAL A 14 2.68 -19.50 -16.90
C VAL A 14 2.07 -18.14 -17.17
N SER A 15 1.18 -17.74 -16.27
CA SER A 15 0.75 -16.35 -16.14
C SER A 15 1.91 -15.61 -15.49
N ALA A 16 2.97 -15.40 -16.30
CA ALA A 16 4.00 -14.44 -15.96
C ALA A 16 3.30 -13.09 -15.93
N ARG A 17 3.17 -12.52 -14.73
CA ARG A 17 2.77 -11.12 -14.59
C ARG A 17 3.83 -10.29 -15.31
N PRO A 18 3.44 -9.24 -16.06
CA PRO A 18 4.42 -8.31 -16.60
C PRO A 18 5.26 -7.76 -15.45
N ASP A 19 6.56 -7.55 -15.70
CA ASP A 19 7.44 -6.92 -14.72
C ASP A 19 6.87 -5.54 -14.33
N VAL A 20 6.77 -5.30 -13.01
CA VAL A 20 6.25 -4.04 -12.47
C VAL A 20 7.40 -3.06 -12.37
N GLU A 21 7.27 -1.93 -13.05
CA GLU A 21 8.29 -0.87 -13.11
C GLU A 21 7.90 0.29 -12.20
N ILE A 22 8.90 0.97 -11.62
CA ILE A 22 8.68 2.21 -10.87
C ILE A 22 8.58 3.36 -11.88
N ILE A 23 7.43 4.02 -11.92
CA ILE A 23 7.18 5.16 -12.83
C ILE A 23 7.38 6.52 -12.13
N LYS A 24 7.17 6.58 -10.81
CA LYS A 24 7.50 7.73 -9.96
C LYS A 24 8.14 7.22 -8.67
N SER A 25 9.22 7.86 -8.22
CA SER A 25 9.78 7.69 -6.88
C SER A 25 10.43 8.99 -6.46
N GLU A 26 9.80 9.70 -5.53
CA GLU A 26 10.29 10.95 -4.95
C GLU A 26 10.33 10.80 -3.43
N SER A 27 11.34 11.39 -2.79
CA SER A 27 11.40 11.50 -1.33
C SER A 27 12.22 12.72 -0.97
N ASP A 28 11.68 13.54 -0.07
CA ASP A 28 12.39 14.62 0.62
C ASP A 28 12.49 14.24 2.09
N VAL A 29 13.67 14.40 2.70
CA VAL A 29 13.91 14.05 4.10
C VAL A 29 14.66 15.20 4.76
N GLN A 30 13.99 15.84 5.70
CA GLN A 30 14.46 16.94 6.54
C GLN A 30 14.52 16.47 8.01
N PRO A 31 15.13 17.24 8.94
CA PRO A 31 15.27 16.81 10.33
C PRO A 31 13.94 16.51 11.05
N ASP A 32 12.91 17.33 10.79
CA ASP A 32 11.60 17.26 11.46
C ASP A 32 10.44 16.88 10.51
N TYR A 33 10.74 16.56 9.25
CA TYR A 33 9.75 16.31 8.20
C TYR A 33 10.26 15.37 7.10
N TYR A 34 9.38 14.57 6.51
CA TYR A 34 9.66 13.88 5.25
C TYR A 34 8.43 13.79 4.34
N THR A 35 8.68 13.67 3.04
CA THR A 35 7.72 13.15 2.05
C THR A 35 8.23 11.88 1.39
N PHE A 36 7.28 11.07 0.95
CA PHE A 36 7.53 9.91 0.10
C PHE A 36 6.37 9.73 -0.88
N ASP A 37 6.71 9.67 -2.17
CA ASP A 37 5.80 9.41 -3.27
C ASP A 37 6.33 8.25 -4.12
N LEU A 38 5.49 7.24 -4.36
CA LEU A 38 5.78 6.09 -5.20
C LEU A 38 4.59 5.82 -6.12
N GLU A 39 4.86 5.59 -7.39
CA GLU A 39 3.90 5.06 -8.36
C GLU A 39 4.58 3.97 -9.19
N THR A 40 3.84 2.91 -9.50
CA THR A 40 4.30 1.77 -10.32
C THR A 40 3.40 1.50 -11.51
N SER A 41 3.94 0.81 -12.52
CA SER A 41 3.29 0.59 -13.82
C SER A 41 2.02 -0.28 -13.77
N ASP A 42 1.77 -0.99 -12.66
CA ASP A 42 0.54 -1.76 -12.42
C ASP A 42 -0.63 -0.91 -11.87
N GLY A 43 -0.39 0.35 -11.55
CA GLY A 43 -1.36 1.27 -10.94
C GLY A 43 -1.35 1.27 -9.41
N THR A 44 -0.36 0.66 -8.76
CA THR A 44 -0.11 0.85 -7.34
C THR A 44 0.53 2.21 -7.09
N SER A 45 0.04 2.93 -6.08
CA SER A 45 0.59 4.21 -5.62
C SER A 45 0.66 4.29 -4.11
N ARG A 46 1.62 5.07 -3.59
CA ARG A 46 1.73 5.42 -2.17
C ARG A 46 2.22 6.86 -2.05
N HIS A 47 1.57 7.62 -1.20
CA HIS A 47 1.94 8.98 -0.83
C HIS A 47 1.93 9.07 0.70
N GLU A 48 2.95 9.71 1.28
CA GLU A 48 3.17 9.73 2.72
C GLU A 48 3.94 10.99 3.15
N GLU A 49 3.41 11.67 4.16
CA GLU A 49 4.02 12.85 4.78
C GLU A 49 4.15 12.59 6.29
N GLY A 50 5.34 12.74 6.84
CA GLY A 50 5.60 12.56 8.27
C GLY A 50 6.20 13.81 8.90
N VAL A 51 5.66 14.23 10.03
CA VAL A 51 6.11 15.41 10.81
C VAL A 51 6.49 14.96 12.23
N VAL A 52 7.62 15.43 12.74
CA VAL A 52 7.99 15.28 14.16
C VAL A 52 7.28 16.37 14.97
N LYS A 53 6.34 15.95 15.82
CA LYS A 53 5.70 16.80 16.84
C LYS A 53 6.62 16.92 18.05
N ASP A 54 6.57 18.09 18.72
CA ASP A 54 7.29 18.38 19.98
C ASP A 54 8.79 18.05 19.96
N ALA A 55 9.43 18.28 18.80
CA ALA A 55 10.86 18.07 18.57
C ALA A 55 11.73 18.79 19.61
N GLY A 56 12.72 18.08 20.15
CA GLY A 56 13.60 18.59 21.21
C GLY A 56 13.03 18.49 22.63
N THR A 57 11.90 17.80 22.84
CA THR A 57 11.34 17.50 24.16
C THR A 57 11.30 15.99 24.45
N ASP A 58 11.05 15.61 25.70
CA ASP A 58 10.82 14.21 26.09
C ASP A 58 9.50 13.62 25.52
N HIS A 59 8.66 14.44 24.88
CA HIS A 59 7.42 14.03 24.21
C HIS A 59 7.54 14.02 22.68
N ALA A 60 8.76 14.14 22.12
CA ALA A 60 8.96 14.14 20.68
C ALA A 60 8.41 12.87 20.03
N ALA A 61 7.40 13.02 19.17
CA ALA A 61 6.65 11.92 18.57
C ALA A 61 6.42 12.17 17.07
N ILE A 62 6.47 11.14 16.24
CA ILE A 62 6.20 11.28 14.82
C ILE A 62 4.70 11.11 14.54
N SER A 63 4.17 11.98 13.68
CA SER A 63 2.82 11.91 13.15
C SER A 63 2.90 11.76 11.64
N VAL A 64 2.41 10.64 11.12
CA VAL A 64 2.42 10.34 9.69
C VAL A 64 1.01 10.38 9.15
N GLN A 65 0.82 11.02 8.00
CA GLN A 65 -0.40 10.97 7.23
C GLN A 65 -0.05 10.42 5.85
N GLY A 66 -0.90 9.55 5.30
CA GLY A 66 -0.61 8.98 4.00
C GLY A 66 -1.79 8.31 3.35
N SER A 67 -1.56 7.85 2.14
CA SER A 67 -2.46 6.98 1.42
C SER A 67 -1.69 5.98 0.60
N PHE A 68 -2.30 4.82 0.35
CA PHE A 68 -1.85 3.90 -0.68
C PHE A 68 -3.05 3.39 -1.45
N SER A 69 -2.84 3.14 -2.74
CA SER A 69 -3.83 2.49 -3.58
C SER A 69 -3.18 1.39 -4.39
N TYR A 70 -3.94 0.32 -4.67
CA TYR A 70 -3.50 -0.81 -5.47
C TYR A 70 -4.69 -1.37 -6.23
N LYS A 71 -4.41 -2.11 -7.30
CA LYS A 71 -5.43 -2.77 -8.10
C LYS A 71 -5.52 -4.24 -7.71
N ASP A 72 -6.70 -4.74 -7.37
CA ASP A 72 -6.86 -6.18 -7.11
C ASP A 72 -6.73 -6.98 -8.41
N GLU A 73 -6.03 -8.11 -8.30
CA GLU A 73 -5.58 -8.91 -9.43
C GLU A 73 -6.65 -9.86 -9.98
N LYS A 74 -7.80 -9.99 -9.28
CA LYS A 74 -8.89 -10.91 -9.60
C LYS A 74 -10.10 -10.17 -10.18
N ASP A 75 -10.47 -9.02 -9.59
CA ASP A 75 -11.62 -8.24 -10.04
C ASP A 75 -11.26 -6.95 -10.78
N GLY A 76 -10.00 -6.49 -10.66
CA GLY A 76 -9.52 -5.25 -11.30
C GLY A 76 -9.96 -3.96 -10.61
N THR A 77 -10.58 -4.04 -9.43
CA THR A 77 -11.01 -2.90 -8.62
C THR A 77 -9.79 -2.15 -8.06
N GLN A 78 -9.81 -0.82 -8.12
CA GLN A 78 -8.83 -0.01 -7.38
C GLN A 78 -9.26 0.08 -5.92
N TYR A 79 -8.44 -0.45 -5.03
CA TYR A 79 -8.57 -0.29 -3.59
C TYR A 79 -7.70 0.88 -3.15
N SER A 80 -8.21 1.71 -2.24
CA SER A 80 -7.49 2.84 -1.67
C SER A 80 -7.71 2.90 -0.16
N VAL A 81 -6.64 3.22 0.58
CA VAL A 81 -6.63 3.44 2.01
C VAL A 81 -5.90 4.74 2.29
N SER A 82 -6.56 5.68 2.95
CA SER A 82 -5.93 6.83 3.61
C SER A 82 -5.76 6.52 5.09
N TYR A 83 -4.75 7.07 5.75
CA TYR A 83 -4.50 6.81 7.16
C TYR A 83 -3.82 7.97 7.88
N ILE A 84 -3.98 7.98 9.20
CA ILE A 84 -3.17 8.76 10.14
C ILE A 84 -2.49 7.76 11.07
N ALA A 85 -1.20 7.96 11.37
CA ALA A 85 -0.47 7.22 12.38
C ALA A 85 0.16 8.21 13.36
N ASP A 86 -0.29 8.18 14.61
CA ASP A 86 0.21 9.01 15.69
C ASP A 86 0.18 8.26 17.04
N GLU A 87 0.17 8.97 18.16
CA GLU A 87 0.10 8.42 19.52
C GLU A 87 -1.11 7.49 19.74
N ASN A 88 -2.18 7.67 18.96
CA ASN A 88 -3.39 6.84 19.00
C ASN A 88 -3.27 5.58 18.12
N GLY A 89 -2.11 5.36 17.49
CA GLY A 89 -1.84 4.26 16.58
C GLY A 89 -2.25 4.53 15.13
N PHE A 90 -2.25 3.45 14.34
CA PHE A 90 -2.58 3.48 12.91
C PHE A 90 -4.10 3.48 12.71
N GLN A 91 -4.61 4.53 12.06
CA GLN A 91 -6.02 4.84 11.88
C GLN A 91 -6.38 4.88 10.38
N PRO A 92 -6.55 3.72 9.73
CA PRO A 92 -6.89 3.64 8.31
C PRO A 92 -8.38 3.89 8.03
N THR A 93 -8.66 4.48 6.87
CA THR A 93 -9.99 4.74 6.31
C THR A 93 -9.99 4.36 4.84
N GLY A 94 -11.03 3.66 4.40
CA GLY A 94 -11.25 3.32 2.99
C GLY A 94 -12.57 2.57 2.81
N GLU A 95 -13.19 2.67 1.64
CA GLU A 95 -14.54 2.14 1.34
C GLU A 95 -14.71 0.63 1.60
N HIS A 96 -13.61 -0.11 1.64
CA HIS A 96 -13.56 -1.56 1.81
C HIS A 96 -13.18 -2.01 3.23
N LEU A 97 -12.90 -1.06 4.13
CA LEU A 97 -12.49 -1.34 5.50
C LEU A 97 -13.67 -1.23 6.46
N PRO A 98 -13.74 -2.06 7.53
CA PRO A 98 -14.67 -1.83 8.62
C PRO A 98 -14.32 -0.51 9.33
N PRO A 99 -15.31 0.18 9.94
CA PRO A 99 -15.03 1.35 10.76
C PRO A 99 -14.13 0.97 11.94
N LEU A 100 -13.21 1.87 12.29
CA LEU A 100 -12.26 1.65 13.39
C LEU A 100 -12.99 1.47 14.73
N PRO A 101 -12.49 0.58 15.61
CA PRO A 101 -13.00 0.51 16.98
C PRO A 101 -12.75 1.84 17.69
N ALA A 102 -13.72 2.30 18.48
CA ALA A 102 -13.54 3.47 19.33
C ALA A 102 -12.41 3.21 20.34
N ILE A 103 -11.48 4.16 20.44
CA ILE A 103 -10.40 4.12 21.43
C ILE A 103 -11.04 4.24 22.82
N GLN A 104 -10.82 3.23 23.66
CA GLN A 104 -11.24 3.26 25.06
C GLN A 104 -10.11 3.85 25.89
N HIS A 105 -10.37 5.03 26.47
CA HIS A 105 -9.51 5.72 27.43
C HIS A 105 -9.71 5.18 28.85
#